data_AF-A0A960JVA2-F1
#
_entry.id   AF-A0A960JVA2-F1
#
_cell.length_a   1.000
_cell.length_b   1.000
_cell.length_c   1.000
_cell.angle_alpha   90.00
_cell.angle_beta   90.00
_cell.angle_gamma   90.00
#
_symmetry.space_group_name_H-M   'P 1'
#
loop_
_entity.id
_entity.type
_entity.pdbx_description
1 polymer ?
#
loop_
_entity_poly.entity_id
_entity_poly.type
_entity_poly.pdbx_seq_one_letter_code
_entity_poly.pdbx_strand_id
1 'polypeptide(L)'
;MTPKPIVRSRLGDLESKVEQQRRALAASRAVRRVWERDHTLWSDSPTEITDRLGWLDVPAEILGAVDEVNSFVAGCRGDGLKDVVVMGMGGSSLFPEVLARSFDAGDVDDDGDTGLKIHVLD
;
A
#
# COMPACT_ATOMS: atom_id res chain seq x y z
N MET A 1 -23.74 -8.49 9.50
CA MET A 1 -22.91 -7.33 9.90
C MET A 1 -23.64 -6.07 9.46
N THR A 2 -24.03 -5.20 10.39
CA THR A 2 -24.75 -3.96 10.05
C THR A 2 -23.74 -2.95 9.48
N PRO A 3 -23.92 -2.39 8.27
CA PRO A 3 -22.98 -1.43 7.71
C PRO A 3 -22.86 -0.22 8.65
N LYS A 4 -21.63 0.17 8.98
CA LYS A 4 -21.39 1.38 9.77
C LYS A 4 -21.96 2.58 9.01
N PRO A 5 -22.69 3.49 9.67
CA PRO A 5 -23.22 4.68 9.02
C PRO A 5 -22.08 5.52 8.46
N ILE A 6 -22.22 5.97 7.22
CA ILE A 6 -21.27 6.89 6.60
C ILE A 6 -21.41 8.24 7.28
N VAL A 7 -20.44 8.58 8.14
CA VAL A 7 -20.35 9.91 8.74
C VAL A 7 -19.82 10.86 7.68
N ARG A 8 -20.68 11.76 7.18
CA ARG A 8 -20.24 12.87 6.32
C ARG A 8 -19.77 14.02 7.21
N SER A 9 -18.46 14.13 7.39
CA SER A 9 -17.82 15.30 8.00
C SER A 9 -17.73 16.44 6.97
N ARG A 10 -17.74 17.69 7.47
CA ARG A 10 -17.46 18.89 6.68
C ARG A 10 -16.10 19.43 7.06
N LEU A 11 -15.42 20.06 6.11
CA LEU A 11 -14.09 20.65 6.33
C LEU A 11 -14.15 22.00 7.08
N GLY A 12 -15.35 22.57 7.29
CA GLY A 12 -15.53 23.84 7.99
C GLY A 12 -14.75 24.96 7.30
N ASP A 13 -14.04 25.77 8.07
CA ASP A 13 -13.25 26.90 7.58
C ASP A 13 -12.13 26.51 6.58
N LEU A 14 -11.79 25.21 6.50
CA LEU A 14 -10.81 24.70 5.54
C LEU A 14 -11.41 24.43 4.16
N GLU A 15 -12.74 24.39 4.01
CA GLU A 15 -13.40 23.97 2.76
C GLU A 15 -12.97 24.81 1.56
N SER A 16 -12.99 26.14 1.69
CA SER A 16 -12.56 27.05 0.62
C SER A 16 -11.07 26.87 0.27
N LYS A 17 -10.22 26.68 1.28
CA LYS A 17 -8.77 26.49 1.08
C LYS A 17 -8.48 25.17 0.36
N VAL A 18 -9.14 24.09 0.76
CA VAL A 18 -8.98 22.77 0.14
C VAL A 18 -9.47 22.81 -1.31
N GLU A 19 -10.62 23.43 -1.59
CA GLU A 19 -11.13 23.54 -2.97
C GLU A 19 -10.20 24.40 -3.84
N GLN A 20 -9.64 25.48 -3.31
CA GLN A 20 -8.64 26.28 -4.01
C GLN A 20 -7.40 25.45 -4.37
N GLN A 21 -6.85 24.69 -3.41
CA GLN A 21 -5.68 23.84 -3.65
C GLN A 21 -5.99 22.70 -4.64
N ARG A 22 -7.17 22.09 -4.54
CA ARG A 22 -7.63 21.07 -5.48
C ARG A 22 -7.66 21.60 -6.92
N ARG A 23 -8.18 22.82 -7.12
CA ARG A 23 -8.18 23.48 -8.43
C ARG A 23 -6.77 23.80 -8.93
N ALA A 24 -5.88 24.26 -8.04
CA ALA A 24 -4.49 24.54 -8.39
C ALA A 24 -3.75 23.26 -8.85
N LEU A 25 -3.91 22.16 -8.13
CA LEU A 25 -3.34 20.85 -8.49
C LEU A 25 -3.90 20.31 -9.81
N ALA A 26 -5.19 20.51 -10.06
CA ALA A 26 -5.81 20.13 -11.34
C ALA A 26 -5.25 20.97 -12.49
N ALA A 27 -5.17 22.30 -12.33
CA ALA A 27 -4.64 23.22 -13.33
C ALA A 27 -3.16 22.95 -13.65
N SER A 28 -2.36 22.59 -12.65
CA SER A 28 -0.95 22.22 -12.84
C SER A 28 -0.75 20.80 -13.40
N ARG A 29 -1.84 20.05 -13.66
CA ARG A 29 -1.80 18.65 -14.11
C ARG A 29 -0.99 17.75 -13.17
N ALA A 30 -1.08 18.00 -11.86
CA ALA A 30 -0.23 17.35 -10.85
C ALA A 30 -0.21 15.82 -10.97
N VAL A 31 -1.38 15.17 -11.09
CA VAL A 31 -1.46 13.70 -11.22
C VAL A 31 -0.65 13.19 -12.41
N ARG A 32 -0.79 13.80 -13.59
CA ARG A 32 -0.03 13.41 -14.79
C ARG A 32 1.47 13.59 -14.57
N ARG A 33 1.87 14.71 -13.95
CA ARG A 33 3.27 15.02 -13.66
C ARG A 33 3.89 14.04 -12.67
N VAL A 34 3.13 13.57 -11.67
CA VAL A 34 3.56 12.48 -10.78
C VAL A 34 3.88 11.21 -11.59
N TRP A 35 2.97 10.78 -12.47
CA TRP A 35 3.17 9.60 -13.32
C TRP A 35 4.31 9.75 -14.33
N GLU A 36 4.52 10.95 -14.87
CA GLU A 36 5.65 11.29 -15.73
C GLU A 36 6.97 11.48 -14.95
N ARG A 37 6.97 11.30 -13.62
CA ARG A 37 8.10 11.53 -12.71
C ARG A 37 8.72 12.92 -12.83
N ASP A 38 7.89 13.92 -13.13
CA ASP A 38 8.32 15.31 -13.23
C ASP A 38 8.60 15.89 -11.83
N HIS A 39 9.89 15.91 -11.46
CA HIS A 39 10.34 16.41 -10.16
C HIS A 39 10.02 17.88 -9.91
N THR A 40 9.88 18.69 -10.98
CA THR A 40 9.58 20.12 -10.88
C THR A 40 8.16 20.38 -10.37
N LEU A 41 7.38 19.34 -10.06
CA LEU A 41 6.17 19.45 -9.26
C LEU A 41 6.48 19.81 -7.80
N TRP A 42 7.63 19.41 -7.26
CA TRP A 42 8.03 19.66 -5.87
C TRP A 42 9.32 20.47 -5.74
N SER A 43 10.30 20.29 -6.61
CA SER A 43 11.59 20.96 -6.54
C SER A 43 12.28 21.02 -7.90
N ASP A 44 13.09 22.05 -8.12
CA ASP A 44 13.96 22.15 -9.30
C ASP A 44 15.08 21.10 -9.30
N SER A 45 15.41 20.53 -8.14
CA SER A 45 16.37 19.42 -8.03
C SER A 45 15.66 18.07 -8.17
N PRO A 46 16.15 17.14 -9.01
CA PRO A 46 15.55 15.81 -9.17
C PRO A 46 15.91 14.83 -8.04
N THR A 47 16.94 15.13 -7.26
CA THR A 47 17.47 14.27 -6.20
C THR A 47 16.44 14.06 -5.10
N GLU A 48 16.29 12.81 -4.65
CA GLU A 48 15.32 12.38 -3.64
C GLU A 48 13.85 12.45 -4.07
N ILE A 49 13.57 12.76 -5.34
CA ILE A 49 12.21 12.77 -5.89
C ILE A 49 12.09 11.67 -6.93
N THR A 50 12.83 11.79 -8.05
CA THR A 50 12.69 10.86 -9.18
C THR A 50 13.07 9.42 -8.82
N ASP A 51 14.03 9.25 -7.91
CA ASP A 51 14.52 7.98 -7.38
C ASP A 51 13.65 7.39 -6.25
N ARG A 52 12.65 8.14 -5.76
CA ARG A 52 11.73 7.71 -4.68
C ARG A 52 10.30 7.46 -5.14
N LEU A 53 10.03 7.54 -6.45
CA LEU A 53 8.71 7.31 -7.04
C LEU A 53 8.48 5.85 -7.51
N GLY A 54 9.34 4.90 -7.12
CA GLY A 54 9.18 3.49 -7.50
C GLY A 54 7.85 2.86 -7.06
N TRP A 55 7.21 3.39 -6.01
CA TRP A 55 5.90 2.95 -5.54
C TRP A 55 4.77 3.09 -6.60
N LEU A 56 4.98 3.89 -7.65
CA LEU A 56 4.03 4.01 -8.76
C LEU A 56 3.96 2.74 -9.62
N ASP A 57 5.08 1.99 -9.73
CA ASP A 57 5.17 0.81 -10.59
C ASP A 57 4.91 -0.49 -9.83
N VAL A 58 5.22 -0.51 -8.53
CA VAL A 58 5.12 -1.70 -7.65
C VAL A 58 3.79 -2.45 -7.80
N PRO A 59 2.60 -1.82 -7.86
CA PRO A 59 1.37 -2.58 -8.04
C PRO A 59 1.34 -3.42 -9.31
N ALA A 60 1.82 -2.89 -10.44
CA ALA A 60 1.85 -3.62 -11.71
C ALA A 60 2.93 -4.72 -11.68
N GLU A 61 4.08 -4.44 -11.08
CA GLU A 61 5.17 -5.41 -10.91
C GLU A 61 4.74 -6.60 -10.03
N ILE A 62 4.13 -6.32 -8.89
CA ILE A 62 3.67 -7.36 -7.95
C ILE A 62 2.55 -8.21 -8.56
N LEU A 63 1.63 -7.61 -9.33
CA LEU A 63 0.60 -8.38 -10.05
C LEU A 63 1.22 -9.41 -11.00
N GLY A 64 2.36 -9.10 -11.62
CA GLY A 64 3.11 -10.04 -12.45
C GLY A 64 3.85 -11.14 -11.67
N ALA A 65 4.05 -10.95 -10.36
CA ALA A 65 4.78 -11.87 -9.48
C ALA A 65 3.86 -12.69 -8.54
N VAL A 66 2.53 -12.49 -8.60
CA VAL A 66 1.57 -13.15 -7.70
C VAL A 66 1.72 -14.68 -7.73
N ASP A 67 1.82 -15.27 -8.92
CA ASP A 67 1.92 -16.73 -9.07
C ASP A 67 3.21 -17.29 -8.45
N GLU A 68 4.33 -16.55 -8.58
CA GLU A 68 5.61 -16.91 -7.97
C GLU A 68 5.51 -16.86 -6.44
N VAL A 69 4.93 -15.78 -5.90
CA VAL A 69 4.72 -15.61 -4.46
C VAL A 69 3.81 -16.71 -3.90
N ASN A 70 2.70 -17.01 -4.58
CA ASN A 70 1.79 -18.08 -4.17
C ASN A 70 2.46 -19.46 -4.20
N SER A 71 3.25 -19.73 -5.24
CA SER A 71 4.02 -20.97 -5.35
C SER A 71 5.04 -21.12 -4.21
N PHE A 72 5.71 -20.02 -3.85
CA PHE A 72 6.63 -19.99 -2.72
C PHE A 72 5.91 -20.29 -1.39
N VAL A 73 4.78 -19.63 -1.14
CA VAL A 73 3.96 -19.85 0.07
C VAL A 73 3.45 -21.29 0.14
N ALA A 74 3.00 -21.85 -0.98
CA ALA A 74 2.58 -23.25 -1.07
C ALA A 74 3.73 -24.21 -0.73
N GLY A 75 4.95 -23.94 -1.22
CA GLY A 75 6.15 -24.70 -0.89
C GLY A 75 6.46 -24.68 0.62
N CYS A 76 6.48 -23.50 1.23
CA CYS A 76 6.67 -23.35 2.67
C CYS A 76 5.65 -24.15 3.49
N ARG A 77 4.41 -24.21 3.03
CA ARG A 77 3.33 -24.95 3.69
C ARG A 77 3.45 -26.46 3.47
N GLY A 78 3.88 -26.89 2.29
CA GLY A 78 4.26 -28.27 2.01
C GLY A 78 5.37 -28.78 2.93
N ASP A 79 6.29 -27.90 3.32
CA ASP A 79 7.34 -28.18 4.30
C ASP A 79 6.84 -28.16 5.76
N GLY A 80 5.55 -27.87 5.99
CA GLY A 80 4.92 -27.86 7.30
C GLY A 80 5.09 -26.56 8.10
N LEU A 81 5.57 -25.48 7.47
CA LEU A 81 5.65 -24.16 8.11
C LEU A 81 4.24 -23.60 8.34
N LYS A 82 4.06 -22.93 9.48
CA LYS A 82 2.77 -22.38 9.92
C LYS A 82 2.84 -20.90 10.29
N ASP A 83 4.00 -20.47 10.75
CA ASP A 83 4.24 -19.15 11.29
C ASP A 83 5.45 -18.52 10.57
N VAL A 84 5.34 -17.23 10.27
CA VAL A 84 6.41 -16.41 9.70
C VAL A 84 6.73 -15.30 10.70
N VAL A 85 8.02 -15.10 10.98
CA VAL A 85 8.49 -14.01 11.83
C VAL A 85 9.18 -12.96 10.96
N VAL A 86 8.58 -11.78 10.88
CA VAL A 86 9.17 -10.62 10.21
C VAL A 86 10.02 -9.86 11.22
N MET A 87 11.32 -9.85 10.99
CA MET A 87 12.29 -9.09 11.80
C MET A 87 12.70 -7.83 11.05
N GLY A 88 12.27 -6.66 11.51
CA GLY A 88 12.54 -5.40 10.83
C GLY A 88 12.17 -4.19 11.69
N MET A 89 12.50 -2.99 11.24
CA MET A 89 12.16 -1.74 11.92
C MET A 89 11.54 -0.73 10.95
N GLY A 90 10.62 0.09 11.45
CA GLY A 90 9.99 1.15 10.67
C GLY A 90 9.06 0.60 9.58
N GLY A 91 9.17 1.11 8.36
CA GLY A 91 8.25 0.74 7.28
C GLY A 91 8.25 -0.76 6.94
N SER A 92 9.36 -1.46 7.15
CA SER A 92 9.48 -2.90 6.85
C SER A 92 8.78 -3.80 7.87
N SER A 93 8.56 -3.36 9.10
CA SER A 93 7.75 -4.07 10.10
C SER A 93 6.31 -3.57 10.13
N LEU A 94 6.11 -2.25 10.01
CA LEU A 94 4.78 -1.62 10.04
C LEU A 94 3.89 -2.07 8.88
N PHE A 95 4.43 -2.20 7.67
CA PHE A 95 3.61 -2.63 6.52
C PHE A 95 3.06 -4.06 6.70
N PRO A 96 3.88 -5.09 7.01
CA PRO A 96 3.37 -6.42 7.33
C PRO A 96 2.41 -6.44 8.52
N GLU A 97 2.64 -5.65 9.56
CA GLU A 97 1.75 -5.55 10.72
C GLU A 97 0.37 -4.98 10.35
N VAL A 98 0.33 -3.93 9.54
CA VAL A 98 -0.92 -3.34 9.03
C VAL A 98 -1.68 -4.36 8.19
N LEU A 99 -1.00 -5.09 7.30
CA LEU A 99 -1.64 -6.13 6.49
C LEU A 99 -2.23 -7.24 7.37
N ALA A 100 -1.43 -7.80 8.29
CA ALA A 100 -1.87 -8.89 9.17
C ALA A 100 -3.03 -8.50 10.10
N ARG A 101 -3.18 -7.20 10.42
CA ARG A 101 -4.31 -6.69 11.21
C ARG A 101 -5.53 -6.32 10.38
N SER A 102 -5.33 -5.98 9.11
CA SER A 102 -6.41 -5.53 8.22
C SER A 102 -7.09 -6.69 7.50
N PHE A 103 -6.31 -7.71 7.16
CA PHE A 103 -6.76 -8.94 6.51
C PHE A 103 -6.54 -10.07 7.51
N ASP A 104 -7.63 -10.68 7.99
CA ASP A 104 -7.53 -11.72 9.00
C ASP A 104 -6.84 -12.95 8.37
N ALA A 105 -6.01 -13.67 9.13
CA ALA A 105 -5.36 -14.89 8.63
C ALA A 105 -6.37 -16.03 8.32
N GLY A 106 -7.64 -15.81 8.63
CA GLY A 106 -8.76 -16.68 8.32
C GLY A 106 -9.50 -16.33 7.03
N ASP A 107 -9.07 -15.30 6.27
CA ASP A 107 -9.55 -15.13 4.90
C ASP A 107 -8.98 -16.28 4.06
N VAL A 108 -9.89 -17.16 3.72
CA VAL A 108 -9.64 -18.35 2.93
C VAL A 108 -9.46 -17.89 1.48
N ASP A 109 -8.35 -18.24 0.84
CA ASP A 109 -8.21 -18.00 -0.60
C ASP A 109 -9.26 -18.80 -1.39
N ASP A 110 -9.38 -18.52 -2.69
CA ASP A 110 -10.37 -19.19 -3.57
C ASP A 110 -10.24 -20.72 -3.56
N ASP A 111 -9.09 -21.25 -3.13
CA ASP A 111 -8.77 -22.68 -3.04
C ASP A 111 -9.08 -23.30 -1.66
N GLY A 112 -9.63 -22.54 -0.73
CA GLY A 112 -10.03 -23.08 0.58
C GLY A 112 -8.91 -23.02 1.62
N ASP A 113 -7.87 -22.23 1.38
CA ASP A 113 -6.65 -22.26 2.18
C ASP A 113 -6.39 -21.03 3.04
N THR A 114 -5.79 -21.26 4.20
CA THR A 114 -5.37 -20.19 5.12
C THR A 114 -3.89 -19.92 4.94
N GLY A 115 -3.51 -18.65 4.73
CA GLY A 115 -2.11 -18.23 4.64
C GLY A 115 -1.29 -18.53 5.91
N LEU A 116 0.03 -18.31 5.83
CA LEU A 116 0.91 -18.43 7.00
C LEU A 116 0.62 -17.32 8.03
N LYS A 117 0.64 -17.65 9.31
CA LYS A 117 0.44 -16.66 10.37
C LYS A 117 1.66 -15.75 10.50
N ILE A 118 1.46 -14.44 10.36
CA ILE A 118 2.53 -13.45 10.45
C ILE A 118 2.69 -12.95 11.89
N HIS A 119 3.93 -12.97 12.38
CA HIS A 119 4.36 -12.32 13.61
C HIS A 119 5.37 -11.24 13.26
N VAL A 120 5.18 -10.04 13.78
CA VAL A 120 6.10 -8.92 13.56
C VAL A 120 6.86 -8.67 14.86
N LEU A 121 8.19 -8.59 14.75
CA LEU A 121 9.08 -8.22 15.84
C LEU A 121 9.83 -6.94 15.43
N ASP A 122 9.57 -5.86 16.17
CA ASP A 122 10.18 -4.54 16.02
C ASP A 122 11.09 -4.15 17.19
#